data_AF-A0A5N9GCS3-F1
#
_entry.id   AF-A0A5N9GCS3-F1
#
_cell.length_a   1.000
_cell.length_b   1.000
_cell.length_c   1.000
_cell.angle_alpha   90.00
_cell.angle_beta   90.00
_cell.angle_gamma   90.00
#
_symmetry.space_group_name_H-M   'P 1'
#
loop_
_entity.id
_entity.type
_entity.pdbx_description
1 polymer ?
#
loop_
_entity_poly.entity_id
_entity_poly.type
_entity_poly.pdbx_seq_one_letter_code
_entity_poly.pdbx_strand_id
1 'polypeptide(L)'
;MAVDQWQDRIEALEEKVTRLQSQLDLRIKELAYLYIHSNWTLIRWYLAREQDQSGQGSETYTRAKNAETLIGRQLTRNLRDVHFEPQAMDVAYRWRIETTVILKENGYTFFD
;
A
#
# COMPACT_ATOMS: atom_id res chain seq x y z
N MET A 1 -4.68 43.28 -27.46
CA MET A 1 -4.87 42.17 -28.42
C MET A 1 -3.79 41.09 -28.29
N ALA A 2 -2.49 41.37 -28.53
CA ALA A 2 -1.46 40.33 -28.38
C ALA A 2 -1.20 39.93 -26.92
N VAL A 3 -1.19 40.90 -26.00
CA VAL A 3 -1.01 40.65 -24.54
C VAL A 3 -2.17 39.82 -23.98
N ASP A 4 -3.41 40.16 -24.35
CA ASP A 4 -4.61 39.42 -23.92
C ASP A 4 -4.58 37.96 -24.40
N GLN A 5 -4.15 37.72 -25.65
CA GLN A 5 -3.99 36.36 -26.19
C GLN A 5 -2.91 35.55 -25.46
N TRP A 6 -1.82 36.20 -25.02
CA TRP A 6 -0.80 35.55 -24.20
C TRP A 6 -1.31 35.24 -22.80
N GLN A 7 -2.11 36.13 -22.22
CA GLN A 7 -2.72 35.95 -20.91
C GLN A 7 -3.72 34.79 -20.89
N ASP A 8 -4.63 34.72 -21.87
CA ASP A 8 -5.57 33.60 -22.04
C ASP A 8 -4.84 32.26 -22.17
N ARG A 9 -3.69 32.25 -22.87
CA ARG A 9 -2.88 31.06 -23.05
C ARG A 9 -2.15 30.64 -21.78
N ILE A 10 -1.69 31.59 -20.97
CA ILE A 10 -1.08 31.31 -19.66
C ILE A 10 -2.13 30.71 -18.73
N GLU A 11 -3.31 31.32 -18.62
CA GLU A 11 -4.41 30.82 -17.77
C GLU A 11 -4.82 29.39 -18.16
N ALA A 12 -4.96 29.13 -19.47
CA ALA A 12 -5.27 27.78 -19.96
C ALA A 12 -4.15 26.75 -19.68
N LEU A 13 -2.89 27.19 -19.57
CA LEU A 13 -1.78 26.31 -19.19
C LEU A 13 -1.77 26.05 -17.68
N GLU A 14 -2.00 27.07 -16.86
CA GLU A 14 -2.07 26.96 -15.40
C GLU A 14 -3.22 26.02 -14.96
N GLU A 15 -4.38 26.12 -15.61
CA GLU A 15 -5.50 25.19 -15.38
C GLU A 15 -5.12 23.75 -15.73
N LYS A 16 -4.46 23.54 -16.88
CA LYS A 16 -4.00 22.22 -17.30
C LYS A 16 -2.97 21.64 -16.34
N VAL A 17 -2.01 22.44 -15.88
CA VAL A 17 -0.99 22.01 -14.92
C VAL A 17 -1.66 21.60 -13.61
N THR A 18 -2.57 22.42 -13.07
CA THR A 18 -3.30 22.12 -11.83
C THR A 18 -4.10 20.82 -11.94
N ARG A 19 -4.78 20.60 -13.07
CA ARG A 19 -5.52 19.36 -13.33
C ARG A 19 -4.60 18.15 -13.46
N LEU A 20 -3.45 18.29 -14.10
CA LEU A 20 -2.48 17.19 -14.22
C LEU A 20 -1.88 16.83 -12.87
N GLN A 21 -1.61 17.83 -12.01
CA GLN A 21 -1.14 17.61 -10.65
C GLN A 21 -2.16 16.81 -9.83
N SER A 22 -3.45 17.18 -9.86
CA SER A 22 -4.48 16.43 -9.13
C SER A 22 -4.68 15.01 -9.65
N GLN A 23 -4.57 14.80 -10.96
CA GLN A 23 -4.59 13.46 -11.55
C GLN A 23 -3.39 12.62 -11.11
N LEU A 24 -2.19 13.22 -11.09
CA LEU A 24 -0.97 12.54 -10.65
C LEU A 24 -1.09 12.12 -9.18
N ASP A 25 -1.55 13.03 -8.30
CA ASP A 25 -1.74 12.74 -6.88
C ASP A 25 -2.72 11.59 -6.66
N LEU A 26 -3.84 11.57 -7.40
CA LEU A 26 -4.79 10.47 -7.35
C LEU A 26 -4.14 9.15 -7.80
N ARG A 27 -3.40 9.16 -8.91
CA ARG A 27 -2.71 7.96 -9.41
C ARG A 27 -1.67 7.43 -8.43
N ILE A 28 -0.94 8.30 -7.74
CA ILE A 28 0.02 7.90 -6.72
C ILE A 28 -0.69 7.20 -5.55
N LYS A 29 -1.84 7.72 -5.11
CA LYS A 29 -2.66 7.09 -4.06
C LYS A 29 -3.20 5.73 -4.49
N GLU A 30 -3.70 5.62 -5.72
CA GLU A 30 -4.16 4.35 -6.30
C GLU A 30 -3.02 3.31 -6.37
N LEU A 31 -1.82 3.73 -6.80
CA LEU A 31 -0.64 2.86 -6.86
C LEU A 31 -0.21 2.38 -5.47
N ALA A 32 -0.19 3.26 -4.48
CA ALA A 32 0.11 2.89 -3.10
C ALA A 32 -0.92 1.89 -2.54
N TYR A 33 -2.20 2.11 -2.80
CA TYR A 33 -3.27 1.18 -2.42
C TYR A 33 -3.09 -0.18 -3.08
N LEU A 34 -2.87 -0.21 -4.41
CA LEU A 34 -2.64 -1.44 -5.17
C LEU A 34 -1.39 -2.19 -4.69
N TYR A 35 -0.32 -1.47 -4.37
CA TYR A 35 0.90 -2.05 -3.84
C TYR A 35 0.64 -2.78 -2.52
N ILE A 36 -0.03 -2.13 -1.55
CA ILE A 36 -0.37 -2.77 -0.28
C ILE A 36 -1.29 -3.97 -0.50
N HIS A 37 -2.35 -3.80 -1.30
CA HIS A 37 -3.37 -4.82 -1.48
C HIS A 37 -2.86 -6.08 -2.20
N SER A 38 -2.05 -5.91 -3.24
CA SER A 38 -1.46 -7.03 -3.99
C SER A 38 -0.48 -7.83 -3.12
N ASN A 39 0.41 -7.14 -2.41
CA ASN A 39 1.35 -7.77 -1.48
C ASN A 39 0.63 -8.49 -0.34
N TRP A 40 -0.39 -7.84 0.26
CA TRP A 40 -1.17 -8.47 1.32
C TRP A 40 -1.88 -9.75 0.83
N THR A 41 -2.47 -9.71 -0.37
CA THR A 41 -3.11 -10.88 -0.98
C THR A 41 -2.13 -12.04 -1.11
N LEU A 42 -0.90 -11.78 -1.57
CA LEU A 42 0.12 -12.80 -1.73
C LEU A 42 0.59 -13.36 -0.37
N ILE A 43 0.83 -12.50 0.62
CA ILE A 43 1.21 -12.90 1.97
C ILE A 43 0.13 -13.78 2.59
N ARG A 44 -1.12 -13.33 2.53
CA ARG A 44 -2.25 -14.04 3.12
C ARG A 44 -2.44 -15.41 2.48
N TRP A 45 -2.31 -15.50 1.15
CA TRP A 45 -2.34 -16.78 0.46
C TRP A 45 -1.25 -17.73 0.95
N TYR A 46 -0.01 -17.24 1.07
CA TYR A 46 1.11 -18.03 1.57
C TYR A 46 0.87 -18.52 3.01
N LEU A 47 0.46 -17.63 3.92
CA LEU A 47 0.18 -17.99 5.31
C LEU A 47 -1.00 -18.96 5.44
N ALA A 48 -2.03 -18.81 4.61
CA ALA A 48 -3.16 -19.75 4.57
C ALA A 48 -2.70 -21.14 4.12
N ARG A 49 -1.83 -21.21 3.10
CA ARG A 49 -1.23 -22.48 2.66
C ARG A 49 -0.42 -23.16 3.77
N GLU A 50 0.39 -22.40 4.51
CA GLU A 50 1.16 -22.92 5.66
C GLU A 50 0.24 -23.48 6.77
N GLN A 51 -0.88 -22.78 7.02
CA GLN A 51 -1.92 -23.24 7.95
C GLN A 51 -2.54 -24.57 7.49
N ASP A 52 -2.92 -24.67 6.22
CA ASP A 52 -3.56 -25.86 5.65
C ASP A 52 -2.64 -27.08 5.65
N GLN A 53 -1.33 -26.87 5.41
CA GLN A 53 -0.35 -27.97 5.39
C GLN A 53 -0.01 -28.50 6.78
N SER A 54 0.02 -27.62 7.79
CA SER A 54 0.58 -27.97 9.11
C SER A 54 -0.48 -28.49 10.10
N GLY A 55 -1.77 -28.25 9.84
CA GLY A 55 -2.88 -28.65 10.72
C GLY A 55 -2.99 -27.82 12.00
N GLN A 56 -4.20 -27.66 12.54
CA GLN A 56 -4.53 -26.69 13.60
C GLN A 56 -3.76 -26.87 14.92
N GLY A 57 -3.23 -28.06 15.21
CA GLY A 57 -2.46 -28.35 16.43
C GLY A 57 -0.95 -28.06 16.32
N SER A 58 -0.47 -27.66 15.15
CA SER A 58 0.96 -27.42 14.93
C SER A 58 1.38 -26.00 15.32
N GLU A 59 2.64 -25.87 15.76
CA GLU A 59 3.26 -24.57 16.01
C GLU A 59 3.31 -23.71 14.75
N THR A 60 3.51 -24.32 13.58
CA THR A 60 3.50 -23.62 12.29
C THR A 60 2.13 -23.01 11.98
N TYR A 61 1.04 -23.73 12.24
CA TYR A 61 -0.31 -23.17 12.12
C TYR A 61 -0.49 -21.94 13.02
N THR A 62 -0.09 -22.05 14.30
CA THR A 62 -0.20 -20.94 15.26
C THR A 62 0.61 -19.72 14.82
N ARG A 63 1.85 -19.91 14.38
CA ARG A 63 2.72 -18.81 13.89
C ARG A 63 2.15 -18.17 12.62
N ALA A 64 1.72 -18.96 11.64
CA ALA A 64 1.10 -18.45 10.42
C ALA A 64 -0.17 -17.65 10.74
N LYS A 65 -1.01 -18.15 11.64
CA LYS A 65 -2.26 -17.49 12.03
C LYS A 65 -2.03 -16.20 12.79
N ASN A 66 -1.02 -16.18 13.67
CA ASN A 66 -0.63 -15.01 14.43
C ASN A 66 -0.11 -13.91 13.49
N ALA A 67 0.80 -14.25 12.56
CA ALA A 67 1.29 -13.31 11.54
C ALA A 67 0.14 -12.72 10.71
N GLU A 68 -0.77 -13.55 10.18
CA GLU A 68 -1.94 -13.10 9.41
C GLU A 68 -2.77 -12.09 10.22
N THR A 69 -3.00 -12.39 11.50
CA THR A 69 -3.83 -11.57 12.39
C THR A 69 -3.17 -10.22 12.70
N LEU A 70 -1.88 -10.22 13.00
CA LEU A 70 -1.12 -9.00 13.33
C LEU A 70 -1.07 -8.04 12.13
N ILE A 71 -0.76 -8.56 10.94
CA ILE A 71 -0.71 -7.76 9.71
C ILE A 71 -2.12 -7.26 9.36
N GLY A 72 -3.14 -8.12 9.46
CA GLY A 72 -4.53 -7.75 9.17
C GLY A 72 -5.06 -6.62 10.06
N ARG A 73 -4.69 -6.58 11.34
CA ARG A 73 -5.08 -5.49 12.27
C ARG A 73 -4.50 -4.13 11.87
N GLN A 74 -3.28 -4.11 11.33
CA GLN A 74 -2.61 -2.88 10.93
C GLN A 74 -3.00 -2.43 9.52
N LEU A 75 -3.48 -3.36 8.67
CA LEU A 75 -3.82 -3.11 7.28
C LEU A 75 -4.85 -1.98 7.10
N THR A 76 -5.96 -2.02 7.83
CA THR A 76 -7.04 -1.02 7.70
C THR A 76 -6.54 0.39 8.02
N ARG A 77 -5.67 0.53 9.03
CA ARG A 77 -5.06 1.81 9.38
C ARG A 77 -4.15 2.30 8.25
N ASN A 78 -3.26 1.45 7.75
CA ASN A 78 -2.32 1.83 6.70
C ASN A 78 -3.04 2.19 5.38
N LEU A 79 -4.09 1.47 5.00
CA LEU A 79 -4.91 1.82 3.83
C LEU A 79 -5.62 3.16 3.99
N ARG A 80 -6.07 3.49 5.22
CA ARG A 80 -6.62 4.81 5.51
C ARG A 80 -5.55 5.89 5.36
N ASP A 81 -4.36 5.67 5.90
CA ASP A 81 -3.25 6.64 5.84
C ASP A 81 -2.85 6.94 4.39
N VAL A 82 -2.87 5.96 3.47
CA VAL A 82 -2.65 6.16 2.03
C VAL A 82 -3.57 7.23 1.42
N HIS A 83 -4.82 7.34 1.87
CA HIS A 83 -5.76 8.32 1.34
C HIS A 83 -5.46 9.76 1.79
N PHE A 84 -4.92 9.93 2.99
CA PHE A 84 -4.76 11.24 3.63
C PHE A 84 -3.34 11.78 3.53
N GLU A 85 -2.34 10.91 3.45
CA GLU A 85 -0.94 11.33 3.39
C GLU A 85 -0.59 11.94 2.03
N PRO A 86 0.16 13.06 1.99
CA PRO A 86 0.66 13.64 0.75
C PRO A 86 1.59 12.68 0.00
N GLN A 87 2.38 11.89 0.74
CA GLN A 87 3.33 10.91 0.22
C GLN A 87 2.78 9.49 0.41
N ALA A 88 1.75 9.14 -0.37
CA ALA A 88 1.06 7.85 -0.21
C ALA A 88 1.97 6.62 -0.39
N MET A 89 3.00 6.70 -1.24
CA MET A 89 3.96 5.60 -1.42
C MET A 89 4.84 5.36 -0.20
N ASP A 90 5.15 6.39 0.59
CA ASP A 90 5.95 6.22 1.81
C ASP A 90 5.16 5.43 2.86
N VAL A 91 3.85 5.61 2.91
CA VAL A 91 2.95 4.75 3.72
C VAL A 91 3.02 3.30 3.25
N ALA A 92 2.99 3.07 1.93
CA ALA A 92 3.06 1.73 1.36
C ALA A 92 4.40 1.04 1.66
N TYR A 93 5.52 1.76 1.58
CA TYR A 93 6.83 1.22 1.94
C TYR A 93 6.97 0.99 3.45
N ARG A 94 6.46 1.90 4.28
CA ARG A 94 6.40 1.70 5.73
C ARG A 94 5.61 0.44 6.08
N TRP A 95 4.43 0.27 5.49
CA TRP A 95 3.62 -0.94 5.67
C TRP A 95 4.40 -2.21 5.29
N ARG A 96 5.15 -2.19 4.18
CA ARG A 96 5.98 -3.34 3.78
C ARG A 96 7.05 -3.65 4.83
N ILE A 97 7.72 -2.64 5.37
CA ILE A 97 8.75 -2.80 6.40
C ILE A 97 8.14 -3.40 7.67
N GLU A 98 7.06 -2.81 8.18
CA GLU A 98 6.33 -3.29 9.36
C GLU A 98 5.87 -4.74 9.18
N THR A 99 5.30 -5.05 8.01
CA THR A 99 4.87 -6.40 7.64
C THR A 99 6.04 -7.38 7.60
N THR A 100 7.19 -6.97 7.07
CA THR A 100 8.39 -7.80 7.02
C THR A 100 8.89 -8.13 8.42
N VAL A 101 8.86 -7.16 9.34
CA VAL A 101 9.23 -7.38 10.75
C VAL A 101 8.29 -8.41 11.38
N ILE A 102 6.97 -8.25 11.23
CA ILE A 102 5.99 -9.21 11.77
C ILE A 102 6.22 -10.62 11.20
N LEU A 103 6.46 -10.74 9.91
CA LEU A 103 6.74 -12.03 9.28
C LEU A 103 8.00 -12.68 9.85
N LYS A 104 9.09 -11.92 9.99
CA LYS A 104 10.36 -12.41 10.56
C LYS A 104 10.19 -12.83 12.02
N GLU A 105 9.47 -12.06 12.83
CA GLU A 105 9.16 -12.41 14.22
C GLU A 105 8.33 -13.71 14.35
N ASN A 106 7.56 -14.05 13.31
CA ASN A 106 6.79 -15.30 13.25
C ASN A 106 7.52 -16.42 12.47
N GLY A 107 8.79 -16.22 12.09
CA GLY A 107 9.62 -17.25 11.45
C GLY A 107 9.47 -17.36 9.94
N TYR A 108 8.99 -16.31 9.26
CA TYR A 108 8.80 -16.27 7.81
C TYR A 108 9.70 -15.23 7.13
N THR A 109 10.24 -15.59 5.97
CA THR A 109 10.98 -14.70 5.07
C THR A 109 10.22 -14.58 3.75
N PHE A 110 9.73 -13.39 3.43
CA PHE A 110 8.81 -13.18 2.29
C PHE A 110 9.26 -12.11 1.30
N PHE A 111 9.93 -11.05 1.77
CA PHE A 111 10.35 -9.89 0.98
C PHE A 111 11.87 -9.72 0.90
N ASP A 112 12.64 -10.72 1.33
CA ASP A 112 14.10 -10.74 1.21
C ASP A 112 14.53 -10.78 -0.26
#